data_AF-A0AAN8V2F8-F1
#
_entry.id   AF-A0AAN8V2F8-F1
#
_cell.length_a   1.000
_cell.length_b   1.000
_cell.length_c   1.000
_cell.angle_alpha   90.00
_cell.angle_beta   90.00
_cell.angle_gamma   90.00
#
_symmetry.space_group_name_H-M   'P 1'
#
loop_
_entity.id
_entity.type
_entity.pdbx_description
1 polymer ?
#
loop_
_entity_poly.entity_id
_entity_poly.type
_entity_poly.pdbx_seq_one_letter_code
_entity_poly.pdbx_strand_id
1 'polypeptide(L)'
;MAFAAANALLEITVISAENLRFNKKNPVKKNTYVTVKTTESKLQTTSMDREGGSYPIWNQKLMIDMAGHVKYLTLDVQCKNSMGNRKIGKALIPVSDFMGGFWPENYLHFLSYRLRDENGERNGIINISVRVKQATAMVAPPRSQHSWAAIGVPAGARGNWETVTGVPIW
;
A
#
# COMPACT_ATOMS: atom_id res chain seq x y z
N MET A 1 5.12 -9.37 13.15
CA MET A 1 4.23 -8.29 13.58
C MET A 1 3.13 -8.15 12.54
N ALA A 2 1.85 -8.22 12.94
CA ALA A 2 0.73 -7.96 12.06
C ALA A 2 0.38 -6.47 12.18
N PHE A 3 0.38 -5.74 11.07
CA PHE A 3 -0.10 -4.36 11.04
C PHE A 3 -1.62 -4.39 11.30
N ALA A 4 -2.11 -3.54 12.19
CA ALA A 4 -3.54 -3.37 12.38
C ALA A 4 -4.16 -2.96 11.04
N ALA A 5 -5.24 -3.62 10.62
CA ALA A 5 -5.95 -3.27 9.41
C ALA A 5 -6.58 -1.88 9.59
N ALA A 6 -5.94 -0.84 9.04
CA ALA A 6 -6.45 0.52 9.06
C ALA A 6 -6.87 0.93 7.64
N ASN A 7 -8.14 1.28 7.45
CA ASN A 7 -8.54 1.92 6.21
C ASN A 7 -7.95 3.31 6.18
N ALA A 8 -7.33 3.69 5.07
CA ALA A 8 -6.64 4.95 4.98
C ALA A 8 -6.85 5.66 3.64
N LEU A 9 -6.89 7.00 3.70
CA LEU A 9 -6.85 7.83 2.50
C LEU A 9 -5.39 8.19 2.19
N LEU A 10 -4.90 7.72 1.06
CA LEU A 10 -3.55 8.01 0.57
C LEU A 10 -3.58 9.18 -0.39
N GLU A 11 -2.78 10.20 -0.12
CA GLU A 11 -2.43 11.19 -1.14
C GLU A 11 -1.10 10.77 -1.79
N ILE A 12 -1.14 10.50 -3.09
CA ILE A 12 0.04 10.19 -3.90
C ILE A 12 0.23 11.27 -4.97
N THR A 13 1.44 11.79 -5.08
CA THR A 13 1.86 12.60 -6.22
C THR A 13 2.74 11.74 -7.11
N VAL A 14 2.29 11.48 -8.33
CA VAL A 14 3.12 10.87 -9.37
C VAL A 14 3.96 11.97 -10.00
N ILE A 15 5.26 12.01 -9.68
CA ILE A 15 6.14 13.14 -10.00
C ILE A 15 6.65 12.99 -11.43
N SER A 16 7.45 11.95 -11.68
CA SER A 16 8.15 11.75 -12.94
C SER A 16 8.55 10.30 -13.13
N ALA A 17 9.08 9.97 -14.30
CA ALA A 17 9.84 8.75 -14.52
C ALA A 17 11.10 9.03 -15.34
N GLU A 18 12.02 8.08 -15.31
CA GLU A 18 13.34 8.23 -15.92
C GLU A 18 13.73 6.99 -16.72
N ASN A 19 14.44 7.21 -17.84
CA ASN A 19 15.01 6.18 -18.69
C ASN A 19 13.97 5.10 -19.10
N LEU A 20 12.75 5.54 -19.43
CA LEU A 20 11.71 4.65 -19.91
C LEU A 20 12.03 4.18 -21.33
N ARG A 21 11.85 2.88 -21.59
CA ARG A 21 12.04 2.30 -22.91
C ARG A 21 10.81 1.54 -23.36
N PHE A 22 10.49 1.63 -24.64
CA PHE A 22 9.42 0.84 -25.22
C PHE A 22 9.80 -0.64 -25.32
N ASN A 23 11.09 -0.91 -25.54
CA ASN A 23 11.72 -2.22 -25.48
C ASN A 23 13.22 -2.02 -25.17
N LYS A 24 14.04 -3.08 -25.13
CA LYS A 24 15.49 -2.97 -24.82
C LYS A 24 16.23 -1.88 -25.62
N LYS A 25 15.86 -1.66 -26.88
CA LYS A 25 16.56 -0.79 -27.83
C LYS A 25 15.92 0.59 -27.99
N ASN A 26 14.60 0.67 -27.93
CA ASN A 26 13.86 1.85 -28.36
C ASN A 26 13.39 2.69 -27.17
N PRO A 27 13.76 3.97 -27.08
CA PRO A 27 13.24 4.88 -26.06
C PRO A 27 11.75 5.16 -26.25
N VAL A 28 11.05 5.50 -25.16
CA VAL A 28 9.69 6.02 -25.26
C VAL A 28 9.75 7.45 -25.80
N LYS A 29 8.94 7.77 -26.81
CA LYS A 29 8.98 9.06 -27.50
C LYS A 29 8.00 10.09 -26.95
N LYS A 30 6.78 9.67 -26.59
CA LYS A 30 5.69 10.57 -26.16
C LYS A 30 4.51 9.80 -25.57
N ASN A 31 3.51 10.55 -25.11
CA ASN A 31 2.17 10.09 -24.74
C ASN A 31 2.19 9.07 -23.60
N THR A 32 2.82 9.43 -22.50
CA THR A 32 2.94 8.57 -21.33
C THR A 32 1.95 8.96 -20.25
N TYR A 33 1.47 7.98 -19.51
CA TYR A 33 0.61 8.18 -18.35
C TYR A 33 0.81 7.02 -17.38
N VAL A 34 0.41 7.24 -16.14
CA VAL A 34 0.50 6.27 -15.05
C VAL A 34 -0.89 5.96 -14.55
N THR A 35 -1.17 4.67 -14.39
CA THR A 35 -2.31 4.19 -13.63
C THR A 35 -1.87 3.73 -12.25
N VAL A 36 -2.61 4.13 -11.23
CA VAL A 36 -2.36 3.83 -9.82
C VAL A 36 -3.55 3.04 -9.27
N LYS A 37 -3.27 1.92 -8.60
CA LYS A 37 -4.30 1.10 -7.95
C LYS A 37 -3.74 0.30 -6.78
N THR A 38 -4.63 -0.07 -5.87
CA THR A 38 -4.44 -1.20 -4.95
C THR A 38 -5.24 -2.40 -5.44
N THR A 39 -5.24 -3.51 -4.70
CA THR A 39 -6.07 -4.67 -5.03
C THR A 39 -7.57 -4.35 -5.00
N GLU A 40 -7.99 -3.36 -4.21
CA GLU A 40 -9.40 -3.08 -3.93
C GLU A 40 -9.84 -1.66 -4.30
N SER A 41 -8.89 -0.76 -4.59
CA SER A 41 -9.23 0.61 -4.97
C SER A 41 -9.71 0.70 -6.42
N LYS A 42 -10.51 1.73 -6.69
CA LYS A 42 -10.75 2.19 -8.06
C LYS A 42 -9.42 2.55 -8.73
N LEU A 43 -9.30 2.23 -10.02
CA LEU A 43 -8.18 2.63 -10.84
C LEU A 43 -8.16 4.16 -10.98
N GLN A 44 -7.03 4.79 -10.68
CA GLN A 44 -6.79 6.20 -10.97
C GLN A 44 -5.72 6.36 -12.02
N THR A 45 -5.81 7.45 -12.77
CA THR A 45 -4.94 7.70 -13.91
C THR A 45 -4.49 9.15 -13.88
N THR A 46 -3.22 9.36 -14.19
CA THR A 46 -2.68 10.69 -14.46
C THR A 46 -3.15 11.20 -15.82
N SER A 47 -3.01 12.51 -16.04
CA SER A 47 -3.06 13.12 -17.36
C SER A 47 -1.90 12.58 -18.20
N MET A 48 -2.06 12.67 -19.51
CA MET A 48 -1.04 12.21 -20.44
C MET A 48 0.04 13.28 -20.62
N ASP A 49 1.28 12.92 -20.32
CA ASP A 49 2.45 13.68 -20.77
C ASP A 49 2.71 13.37 -22.26
N ARG A 50 2.68 14.40 -23.09
CA ARG A 50 2.78 14.26 -24.55
C ARG A 50 4.20 14.45 -25.08
N GLU A 51 5.14 14.87 -24.26
CA GLU A 51 6.43 15.37 -24.76
C GLU A 51 7.64 14.79 -24.02
N GLY A 52 7.54 14.51 -22.72
CA GLY A 52 8.68 14.06 -21.92
C GLY A 52 9.24 12.68 -22.30
N GLY A 53 8.45 11.86 -22.98
CA GLY A 53 8.92 10.64 -23.64
C GLY A 53 9.57 9.65 -22.67
N SER A 54 10.90 9.55 -22.69
CA SER A 54 11.66 8.67 -21.80
C SER A 54 11.89 9.27 -20.40
N TYR A 55 11.61 10.56 -20.24
CA TYR A 55 11.73 11.34 -19.01
C TYR A 55 10.45 12.15 -18.76
N PRO A 56 9.28 11.49 -18.64
CA PRO A 56 8.02 12.19 -18.46
C PRO A 56 7.92 12.84 -17.08
N ILE A 57 7.20 13.96 -17.02
CA ILE A 57 6.86 14.67 -15.80
C ILE A 57 5.34 14.82 -15.77
N TRP A 58 4.70 14.21 -14.78
CA TRP A 58 3.26 14.34 -14.57
C TRP A 58 2.95 15.33 -13.46
N ASN A 59 3.75 15.31 -12.38
CA ASN A 59 3.57 16.09 -11.16
C ASN A 59 2.10 16.19 -10.72
N GLN A 60 1.40 15.05 -10.74
CA GLN A 60 -0.04 15.02 -10.51
C GLN A 60 -0.37 14.27 -9.23
N LYS A 61 -1.22 14.92 -8.43
CA LYS A 61 -1.77 14.40 -7.20
C LYS A 61 -3.03 13.57 -7.44
N LEU A 62 -3.12 12.43 -6.78
CA LEU A 62 -4.22 11.47 -6.81
C LEU A 62 -4.56 11.04 -5.37
N MET A 63 -5.81 10.66 -5.13
CA MET A 63 -6.33 10.29 -3.81
C MET A 63 -6.81 8.85 -3.80
N ILE A 64 -6.13 7.93 -3.14
CA ILE A 64 -6.42 6.50 -3.20
C ILE A 64 -6.97 6.01 -1.87
N ASP A 65 -8.17 5.44 -1.88
CA ASP A 65 -8.69 4.68 -0.75
C ASP A 65 -7.93 3.36 -0.62
N MET A 66 -7.36 3.12 0.56
CA MET A 66 -6.63 1.89 0.87
C MET A 66 -7.33 1.14 1.99
N ALA A 67 -7.67 -0.12 1.74
CA ALA A 67 -8.14 -1.01 2.77
C ALA A 67 -6.98 -1.49 3.67
N GLY A 68 -7.26 -1.78 4.93
CA GLY A 68 -6.24 -2.10 5.93
C GLY A 68 -5.40 -3.35 5.66
N HIS A 69 -5.81 -4.24 4.76
CA HIS A 69 -5.08 -5.45 4.37
C HIS A 69 -4.33 -5.31 3.03
N VAL A 70 -4.36 -4.14 2.39
CA VAL A 70 -3.57 -3.87 1.19
C VAL A 70 -2.09 -3.95 1.54
N LYS A 71 -1.35 -4.76 0.78
CA LYS A 71 0.11 -4.94 0.97
C LYS A 71 0.96 -4.11 0.01
N TYR A 72 0.40 -3.81 -1.17
CA TYR A 72 1.14 -3.14 -2.25
C TYR A 72 0.27 -2.09 -2.92
N LEU A 73 0.90 -0.95 -3.21
CA LEU A 73 0.42 0.03 -4.17
C LEU A 73 1.04 -0.29 -5.53
N THR A 74 0.22 -0.46 -6.55
CA THR A 74 0.65 -0.77 -7.91
C THR A 74 0.63 0.48 -8.77
N LEU A 75 1.77 0.78 -9.40
CA LEU A 75 1.88 1.81 -10.43
C LEU A 75 2.26 1.16 -11.75
N ASP A 76 1.42 1.33 -12.76
CA ASP A 76 1.69 0.87 -14.12
C ASP A 76 1.89 2.09 -15.03
N VAL A 77 3.11 2.24 -15.57
CA VAL A 77 3.45 3.24 -16.57
C VAL A 77 3.10 2.71 -17.94
N GLN A 78 2.38 3.52 -18.72
CA GLN A 78 1.87 3.16 -20.03
C GLN A 78 2.19 4.28 -21.03
N CYS A 79 2.26 3.93 -22.31
CA CYS A 79 2.31 4.89 -23.40
C CYS A 79 1.22 4.60 -24.44
N LYS A 80 0.71 5.64 -25.08
CA LYS A 80 -0.22 5.52 -26.21
C LYS A 80 0.46 5.82 -27.53
N ASN A 81 0.49 4.83 -28.42
CA ASN A 81 1.01 4.98 -29.79
C ASN A 81 -0.08 4.63 -30.82
N SER A 82 0.28 4.59 -32.10
CA SER A 82 -0.65 4.28 -33.21
C SER A 82 -1.27 2.88 -33.10
N MET A 83 -0.62 1.95 -32.39
CA MET A 83 -1.13 0.59 -32.14
C MET A 83 -1.97 0.49 -30.86
N GLY A 84 -2.17 1.60 -30.14
CA GLY A 84 -2.96 1.67 -28.91
C GLY A 84 -2.12 1.87 -27.65
N ASN A 85 -2.68 1.45 -26.52
CA ASN A 85 -2.04 1.56 -25.21
C ASN A 85 -1.05 0.41 -25.01
N ARG A 86 0.15 0.74 -24.57
CA ARG A 86 1.24 -0.21 -24.34
C ARG A 86 1.79 -0.03 -22.94
N LYS A 87 1.98 -1.14 -22.22
CA LYS A 87 2.58 -1.12 -20.91
C LYS A 87 4.09 -0.99 -21.03
N ILE A 88 4.66 -0.02 -20.33
CA ILE A 88 6.09 0.24 -20.31
C ILE A 88 6.72 -0.43 -19.10
N GLY A 89 6.13 -0.25 -17.92
CA GLY A 89 6.66 -0.84 -16.72
C GLY A 89 5.68 -0.82 -15.57
N LYS A 90 5.93 -1.68 -14.60
CA LYS A 90 5.18 -1.83 -13.36
C LYS A 90 6.11 -1.63 -12.16
N ALA A 91 5.65 -0.90 -11.17
CA ALA A 91 6.22 -0.85 -9.84
C ALA A 91 5.21 -1.38 -8.81
N LEU A 92 5.71 -2.17 -7.86
CA LEU A 92 4.97 -2.62 -6.68
C LEU A 92 5.63 -1.98 -5.47
N ILE A 93 4.92 -1.09 -4.81
CA ILE A 93 5.42 -0.35 -3.65
C ILE A 93 4.82 -1.01 -2.41
N PRO A 94 5.63 -1.62 -1.54
CA PRO A 94 5.15 -2.15 -0.27
C PRO A 94 4.54 -1.03 0.58
N VAL A 95 3.38 -1.29 1.16
CA VAL A 95 2.71 -0.33 2.05
C VAL A 95 3.58 -0.01 3.27
N SER A 96 4.41 -0.97 3.72
CA SER A 96 5.36 -0.78 4.83
C SER A 96 6.34 0.37 4.64
N ASP A 97 6.63 0.78 3.40
CA ASP A 97 7.58 1.86 3.10
C ASP A 97 7.08 3.24 3.53
N PHE A 98 5.75 3.39 3.65
CA PHE A 98 5.09 4.64 4.04
C PHE A 98 4.03 4.47 5.14
N MET A 99 3.72 3.23 5.54
CA MET A 99 2.81 2.88 6.63
C MET A 99 3.41 1.69 7.41
N GLY A 100 4.15 1.97 8.47
CA GLY A 100 4.76 0.90 9.28
C GLY A 100 5.89 1.32 10.21
N GLY A 101 6.29 2.60 10.19
CA GLY A 101 7.21 3.20 11.16
C GLY A 101 6.53 4.28 12.00
N PHE A 102 7.27 4.82 12.97
CA PHE A 102 6.86 5.99 13.74
C PHE A 102 7.08 7.26 12.92
N TRP A 103 6.20 7.50 11.96
CA TRP A 103 6.20 8.72 11.16
C TRP A 103 5.27 9.76 11.79
N PRO A 104 5.64 11.06 11.78
CA PRO A 104 4.71 12.12 12.13
C PRO A 104 3.44 12.05 11.28
N GLU A 105 2.34 12.53 11.84
CA GLU A 105 1.10 12.67 11.07
C GLU A 105 1.35 13.51 9.81
N ASN A 106 0.76 13.11 8.67
CA ASN A 106 0.94 13.77 7.38
C ASN A 106 2.38 13.84 6.84
N TYR A 107 3.32 13.02 7.35
CA TYR A 107 4.68 12.95 6.81
C TYR A 107 4.67 12.62 5.31
N LEU A 108 5.49 13.34 4.55
CA LEU A 108 5.60 13.20 3.10
C LEU A 108 6.83 12.36 2.74
N HIS A 109 6.59 11.15 2.27
CA HIS A 109 7.63 10.26 1.77
C HIS A 109 7.94 10.60 0.32
N PHE A 110 9.21 10.74 -0.03
CA PHE A 110 9.67 10.76 -1.42
C PHE A 110 10.27 9.39 -1.74
N LEU A 111 9.73 8.72 -2.77
CA LEU A 111 10.09 7.35 -3.11
C LEU A 111 10.45 7.26 -4.59
N SER A 112 11.51 6.49 -4.87
CA SER A 112 11.94 6.16 -6.22
C SER A 112 11.94 4.65 -6.38
N TYR A 113 11.11 4.14 -7.28
CA TYR A 113 10.90 2.71 -7.46
C TYR A 113 11.33 2.26 -8.86
N ARG A 114 12.01 1.11 -8.92
CA ARG A 114 12.41 0.54 -10.20
C ARG A 114 11.22 -0.06 -10.91
N LEU A 115 11.04 0.31 -12.17
CA LEU A 115 10.01 -0.25 -13.03
C LEU A 115 10.49 -1.57 -13.65
N ARG A 116 9.56 -2.51 -13.80
CA ARG A 116 9.77 -3.76 -14.53
C ARG A 116 8.80 -3.91 -15.69
N ASP A 117 9.31 -4.26 -16.87
CA ASP A 117 8.48 -4.50 -18.05
C ASP A 117 7.69 -5.82 -17.96
N GLU A 118 7.00 -6.19 -19.03
CA GLU A 118 6.20 -7.42 -19.10
C GLU A 118 7.05 -8.70 -18.99
N ASN A 119 8.34 -8.63 -19.34
CA ASN A 119 9.30 -9.74 -19.19
C ASN A 119 9.93 -9.75 -17.78
N GLY A 120 9.57 -8.80 -16.91
CA GLY A 120 10.17 -8.63 -15.59
C GLY A 120 11.55 -7.96 -15.62
N GLU A 121 11.99 -7.46 -16.76
CA GLU A 121 13.27 -6.78 -16.92
C GLU A 121 13.18 -5.32 -16.49
N ARG A 122 14.32 -4.75 -16.08
CA ARG A 122 14.40 -3.40 -15.55
C ARG A 122 14.12 -2.38 -16.66
N ASN A 123 13.14 -1.49 -16.44
CA ASN A 123 12.73 -0.52 -17.45
C ASN A 123 12.44 0.87 -16.85
N GLY A 124 13.50 1.52 -16.39
CA GLY A 124 13.43 2.87 -15.82
C GLY A 124 13.11 2.91 -14.32
N ILE A 125 12.85 4.13 -13.84
CA ILE A 125 12.52 4.45 -12.45
C ILE A 125 11.27 5.34 -12.45
N ILE A 126 10.37 5.14 -11.50
CA ILE A 126 9.26 6.05 -11.23
C ILE A 126 9.51 6.78 -9.90
N ASN A 127 9.33 8.09 -9.91
CA ASN A 127 9.49 8.96 -8.75
C ASN A 127 8.11 9.43 -8.30
N ILE A 128 7.85 9.28 -7.01
CA ILE A 128 6.57 9.66 -6.39
C ILE A 128 6.79 10.31 -5.04
N SER A 129 5.77 11.01 -4.56
CA SER A 129 5.64 11.30 -3.14
C SER A 129 4.31 10.80 -2.60
N VAL A 130 4.31 10.41 -1.32
CA VAL A 130 3.18 9.75 -0.67
C VAL A 130 3.00 10.29 0.73
N ARG A 131 1.77 10.60 1.12
CA ARG A 131 1.40 10.89 2.52
C ARG A 131 0.05 10.32 2.86
N VAL A 132 -0.09 9.85 4.09
CA VAL A 132 -1.34 9.29 4.63
C VAL A 132 -2.14 10.41 5.28
N LYS A 133 -3.41 10.59 4.86
CA LYS A 133 -4.26 11.71 5.30
C LYS A 133 -5.23 11.35 6.42
N GLN A 134 -5.75 10.14 6.42
CA GLN A 134 -6.66 9.64 7.44
C GLN A 134 -6.39 8.15 7.57
N ALA A 135 -6.22 7.63 8.78
CA ALA A 135 -6.09 6.20 9.03
C ALA A 135 -7.08 5.82 10.14
N THR A 136 -8.13 5.08 9.78
CA THR A 136 -9.10 4.56 10.74
C THR A 136 -8.65 3.17 11.12
N ALA A 137 -7.98 3.02 12.26
CA ALA A 137 -7.61 1.71 12.77
C ALA A 137 -8.88 0.92 13.08
N MET A 138 -9.06 -0.27 12.48
CA MET A 138 -10.05 -1.21 12.99
C MET A 138 -9.55 -1.68 14.36
N VAL A 139 -10.26 -1.27 15.41
CA VAL A 139 -10.07 -1.80 16.76
C VAL A 139 -10.28 -3.32 16.65
N ALA A 140 -9.23 -4.10 16.87
CA ALA A 140 -9.37 -5.54 16.95
C ALA A 140 -10.37 -5.85 18.08
N PRO A 141 -11.38 -6.72 17.88
CA PRO A 141 -12.21 -7.16 18.98
C PRO A 141 -11.30 -7.77 20.06
N PRO A 142 -11.59 -7.56 21.36
CA PRO A 142 -10.80 -8.18 22.41
C PRO A 142 -10.76 -9.68 22.15
N ARG A 143 -9.55 -10.25 22.07
CA ARG A 143 -9.35 -11.69 21.89
C ARG A 143 -10.12 -12.40 23.00
N SER A 144 -11.19 -13.11 22.63
CA SER A 144 -11.82 -14.08 23.52
C SER A 144 -10.76 -15.13 23.86
N GLN A 145 -10.29 -15.12 25.11
CA GLN A 145 -9.53 -16.23 25.65
C GLN A 145 -10.47 -17.43 25.68
N HIS A 146 -10.41 -18.28 24.66
CA HIS A 146 -10.98 -19.61 24.73
C HIS A 146 -10.18 -20.41 25.75
N SER A 147 -10.64 -20.42 27.00
CA SER A 147 -10.26 -21.41 28.00
C SER A 147 -10.72 -22.77 27.51
N TRP A 148 -9.78 -23.67 27.29
CA TRP A 148 -10.06 -25.04 26.89
C TRP A 148 -10.95 -25.71 27.95
N ALA A 149 -11.98 -26.41 27.48
CA ALA A 149 -12.80 -27.27 28.33
C ALA A 149 -12.02 -28.56 28.61
N ALA A 150 -11.65 -28.78 29.87
CA ALA A 150 -11.33 -30.12 30.35
C ALA A 150 -12.62 -30.75 30.90
N ILE A 151 -13.04 -31.84 30.27
CA ILE A 151 -14.18 -32.68 30.65
C ILE A 151 -13.79 -33.51 31.89
N GLY A 152 -14.66 -33.53 32.90
CA GLY A 152 -14.64 -34.49 34.01
C GLY A 152 -15.78 -34.24 35.01
N VAL A 153 -16.69 -35.20 35.17
CA VAL A 153 -17.88 -35.21 36.07
C VAL A 153 -17.87 -36.58 36.77
N PRO A 154 -18.54 -36.84 37.92
CA PRO A 154 -18.85 -36.05 39.13
C PRO A 154 -18.31 -36.72 40.42
N ALA A 155 -18.44 -36.07 41.60
CA ALA A 155 -18.99 -36.64 42.86
C ALA A 155 -18.50 -35.91 44.12
N GLY A 156 -19.45 -35.55 45.00
CA GLY A 156 -19.26 -35.65 46.46
C GLY A 156 -18.79 -34.42 47.24
N ALA A 157 -19.74 -33.86 47.99
CA ALA A 157 -19.60 -33.28 49.34
C ALA A 157 -19.00 -31.86 49.55
N ARG A 158 -19.88 -30.97 50.05
CA ARG A 158 -19.74 -29.97 51.13
C ARG A 158 -18.43 -29.17 51.25
N GLY A 159 -18.55 -27.84 51.16
CA GLY A 159 -17.59 -26.89 51.73
C GLY A 159 -17.97 -25.43 51.49
N ASN A 160 -17.97 -24.63 52.55
CA ASN A 160 -18.45 -23.25 52.64
C ASN A 160 -17.74 -22.25 51.71
N TRP A 161 -18.48 -21.18 51.40
CA TRP A 161 -18.02 -19.93 50.79
C TRP A 161 -16.86 -19.30 51.57
N GLU A 162 -15.81 -18.87 50.89
CA GLU A 162 -14.98 -17.74 51.32
C GLU A 162 -14.26 -17.13 50.11
N THR A 163 -14.63 -15.89 49.80
CA THR A 163 -13.99 -15.05 48.77
C THR A 163 -12.84 -14.30 49.43
N VAL A 164 -11.60 -14.53 49.00
CA VAL A 164 -10.44 -13.73 49.42
C VAL A 164 -10.09 -12.74 48.31
N THR A 165 -10.43 -11.47 48.53
CA THR A 165 -9.96 -10.33 47.72
C THR A 165 -8.58 -9.91 48.20
N GLY A 166 -7.55 -10.13 47.39
CA GLY A 166 -6.20 -9.59 47.64
C GLY A 166 -6.12 -8.12 47.22
N VAL A 167 -5.61 -7.25 48.10
CA VAL A 167 -5.28 -5.84 47.82
C VAL A 167 -3.78 -5.75 47.49
N PRO A 168 -3.36 -5.05 46.41
CA PRO A 168 -1.95 -4.92 46.08
C PRO A 168 -1.27 -3.80 46.88
N ILE A 169 -0.01 -4.06 47.22
CA ILE A 169 1.04 -3.12 47.63
C ILE A 169 2.10 -3.21 46.50
N TRP A 170 2.66 -2.16 45.88
CA TRP A 170 2.81 -0.73 46.13
C TRP A 170 2.49 0.05 44.85
#